data_AF-A0A4V2M4P9-F1
#
_entry.id   AF-A0A4V2M4P9-F1
#
_cell.length_a   1.000
_cell.length_b   1.000
_cell.length_c   1.000
_cell.angle_alpha   90.00
_cell.angle_beta   90.00
_cell.angle_gamma   90.00
#
_symmetry.space_group_name_H-M   'P 1'
#
loop_
_entity.id
_entity.type
_entity.pdbx_description
1 polymer ?
#
loop_
_entity_poly.entity_id
_entity_poly.type
_entity_poly.pdbx_seq_one_letter_code
_entity_poly.pdbx_strand_id
1 'polypeptide(L)'
;MALEHAILVSLTERAGSGYELARRFDRSIGYFWPATHQQIYRVLRRMDEAGWVKHTEIAQDGRPDKKVYRVAAAGRAELSRWLAEPEDPAVLRDGLGVKLRGASLGSVDLVLKEIERHRAEHATRLEVYHGIQQRDFPKPSGLRGRELHQYLVLRGGIRAEESFVAWCDEVIEALRKDNR
;
A
#
# COMPACT_ATOMS: atom_id res chain seq x y z
N MET A 1 11.06 7.49 -2.37
CA MET A 1 11.24 7.25 -3.81
C MET A 1 10.63 5.90 -4.23
N ALA A 2 9.37 5.63 -3.88
CA ALA A 2 8.74 4.37 -4.29
C ALA A 2 7.42 4.56 -5.07
N LEU A 3 6.83 5.76 -5.08
CA LEU A 3 5.59 5.98 -5.83
C LEU A 3 5.83 5.98 -7.34
N GLU A 4 6.92 6.60 -7.81
CA GLU A 4 7.35 6.54 -9.22
C GLU A 4 7.50 5.08 -9.67
N HIS A 5 8.20 4.26 -8.89
CA HIS A 5 8.44 2.85 -9.17
C HIS A 5 7.16 2.01 -9.09
N ALA A 6 6.30 2.26 -8.10
CA ALA A 6 4.98 1.63 -8.01
C ALA A 6 4.12 1.94 -9.24
N ILE A 7 4.17 3.18 -9.74
CA ILE A 7 3.49 3.59 -10.98
C ILE A 7 4.10 2.87 -12.19
N LEU A 8 5.43 2.78 -12.30
CA LEU A 8 6.11 2.04 -13.37
C LEU A 8 5.73 0.55 -13.36
N VAL A 9 5.72 -0.09 -12.19
CA VAL A 9 5.27 -1.48 -12.04
C VAL A 9 3.84 -1.62 -12.54
N SER A 10 2.91 -0.79 -12.05
CA SER A 10 1.50 -0.84 -12.42
C SER A 10 1.25 -0.62 -13.92
N LEU A 11 1.96 0.34 -14.54
CA LEU A 11 1.86 0.62 -15.97
C LEU A 11 2.53 -0.46 -16.83
N THR A 12 3.52 -1.17 -16.31
CA THR A 12 4.13 -2.34 -16.96
C THR A 12 3.18 -3.53 -16.98
N GLU A 13 2.32 -3.69 -15.97
CA GLU A 13 1.28 -4.73 -16.00
C GLU A 13 0.18 -4.37 -16.98
N ARG A 14 -0.24 -3.11 -17.00
CA ARG A 14 -1.30 -2.64 -17.88
C ARG A 14 -1.23 -1.13 -18.13
N ALA A 15 -1.18 -0.75 -19.41
CA ALA A 15 -1.38 0.64 -19.82
C ALA A 15 -2.72 1.21 -19.29
N GLY A 16 -2.80 2.50 -19.04
CA GLY A 16 -4.09 3.10 -18.64
C GLY A 16 -4.03 4.59 -18.41
N SER A 17 -5.21 5.19 -18.23
CA SER A 17 -5.27 6.58 -17.81
C SER A 17 -4.88 6.76 -16.35
N GLY A 18 -4.61 8.01 -15.96
CA GLY A 18 -4.36 8.34 -14.56
C GLY A 18 -5.51 7.89 -13.64
N TYR A 19 -6.75 7.95 -14.11
CA TYR A 19 -7.92 7.47 -13.37
C TYR A 19 -7.92 5.94 -13.21
N GLU A 20 -7.66 5.19 -14.28
CA GLU A 20 -7.58 3.73 -14.23
C GLU A 20 -6.40 3.25 -13.38
N LEU A 21 -5.31 4.01 -13.39
CA LEU A 21 -4.16 3.77 -12.53
C LEU A 21 -4.52 4.02 -11.07
N ALA A 22 -5.11 5.17 -10.75
CA ALA A 22 -5.53 5.51 -9.40
C ALA A 22 -6.49 4.46 -8.82
N ARG A 23 -7.47 4.00 -9.61
CA ARG A 23 -8.37 2.91 -9.22
C ARG A 23 -7.68 1.57 -9.00
N ARG A 24 -6.56 1.29 -9.67
CA ARG A 24 -5.75 0.11 -9.41
C ARG A 24 -5.00 0.23 -8.09
N PHE A 25 -4.47 1.41 -7.78
CA PHE A 25 -3.89 1.70 -6.47
C PHE A 25 -4.93 1.48 -5.36
N ASP A 26 -6.16 1.98 -5.51
CA ASP A 26 -7.23 1.78 -4.52
C ASP A 26 -7.58 0.29 -4.26
N ARG A 27 -7.19 -0.64 -5.16
CA ARG A 27 -7.61 -2.04 -5.15
C ARG A 27 -6.50 -3.07 -4.97
N SER A 28 -5.23 -2.70 -5.20
CA SER A 28 -4.10 -3.63 -5.11
C SER A 28 -2.88 -3.00 -4.44
N ILE A 29 -2.24 -2.04 -5.10
CA ILE A 29 -0.92 -1.50 -4.70
C ILE A 29 -1.04 -0.49 -3.56
N GLY A 30 -2.16 0.22 -3.45
CA GLY A 30 -2.36 1.30 -2.47
C GLY A 30 -2.36 0.85 -1.02
N TYR A 31 -2.54 -0.44 -0.77
CA TYR A 31 -2.42 -1.03 0.56
C TYR A 31 -0.98 -1.07 1.09
N PHE A 32 -0.01 -1.16 0.19
CA PHE A 32 1.42 -1.16 0.51
C PHE A 32 2.06 0.20 0.29
N TRP A 33 1.49 0.99 -0.62
CA TRP A 33 1.94 2.33 -0.90
C TRP A 33 0.76 3.30 -0.98
N PRO A 34 0.32 3.86 0.15
CA PRO A 34 -0.79 4.81 0.15
C PRO A 34 -0.40 6.03 -0.69
N ALA A 35 -1.19 6.31 -1.71
CA ALA A 35 -1.02 7.47 -2.55
C ALA A 35 -2.39 8.04 -2.92
N THR A 36 -2.57 9.34 -2.70
CA THR A 36 -3.79 10.01 -3.13
C THR A 36 -3.82 10.10 -4.66
N HIS A 37 -5.02 10.19 -5.25
CA HIS A 37 -5.16 10.37 -6.69
C HIS A 37 -4.35 11.58 -7.17
N GLN A 38 -4.40 12.69 -6.42
CA GLN A 38 -3.63 13.91 -6.72
C GLN A 38 -2.11 13.66 -6.73
N GLN A 39 -1.58 12.87 -5.78
CA GLN A 39 -0.18 12.48 -5.79
C GLN A 39 0.15 11.66 -7.04
N ILE A 40 -0.69 10.68 -7.40
CA ILE A 40 -0.49 9.85 -8.60
C ILE A 40 -0.44 10.72 -9.86
N TYR A 41 -1.39 11.65 -10.05
CA TYR A 41 -1.38 12.55 -11.21
C TYR A 41 -0.14 13.45 -11.25
N ARG A 42 0.28 14.01 -10.11
CA ARG A 42 1.49 14.83 -10.03
C ARG A 42 2.74 14.03 -10.37
N VAL A 43 2.84 12.79 -9.90
CA VAL A 43 3.98 11.92 -10.20
C VAL A 43 3.96 11.49 -11.67
N LEU A 44 2.81 11.13 -12.23
CA LEU A 44 2.65 10.82 -13.65
C LEU A 44 3.13 11.95 -14.56
N ARG A 45 2.75 13.21 -14.25
CA ARG A 45 3.22 14.38 -15.01
C ARG A 45 4.75 14.47 -14.99
N ARG A 46 5.38 14.36 -13.83
CA ARG A 46 6.85 14.40 -13.71
C ARG A 46 7.52 13.26 -14.46
N MET A 47 6.94 12.06 -14.44
CA MET A 47 7.46 10.90 -15.18
C MET A 47 7.33 11.06 -16.70
N ASP A 48 6.29 11.75 -17.17
CA ASP A 48 6.09 12.08 -18.58
C ASP A 48 7.13 13.12 -19.03
N GLU A 49 7.33 14.18 -18.23
CA GLU A 49 8.39 15.19 -18.42
C GLU A 49 9.80 14.57 -18.42
N ALA A 50 10.05 13.58 -17.55
CA ALA A 50 11.30 12.84 -17.49
C ALA A 50 11.46 11.76 -18.59
N GLY A 51 10.44 11.57 -19.45
CA GLY A 51 10.46 10.57 -20.52
C GLY A 51 10.39 9.11 -20.03
N TRP A 52 10.03 8.88 -18.77
CA TRP A 52 9.87 7.54 -18.19
C TRP A 52 8.57 6.87 -18.63
N VAL A 53 7.54 7.68 -18.90
CA VAL A 53 6.28 7.25 -19.52
C VAL A 53 6.04 8.04 -20.80
N LYS A 54 5.14 7.53 -21.62
CA LYS A 54 4.58 8.23 -22.79
C LYS A 54 3.08 8.14 -22.69
N HIS A 55 2.37 9.13 -23.22
CA HIS A 55 0.93 9.08 -23.34
C HIS A 55 0.45 9.21 -24.79
N THR A 56 -0.71 8.62 -25.06
CA THR A 56 -1.51 8.88 -26.26
C THR A 56 -2.83 9.51 -25.83
N GLU A 57 -3.26 10.54 -26.55
CA GLU A 57 -4.57 11.15 -26.36
C GLU A 57 -5.61 10.33 -27.14
N ILE A 58 -6.66 9.91 -26.44
CA ILE A 58 -7.80 9.20 -27.03
C ILE A 58 -8.99 10.14 -26.96
N ALA A 59 -9.47 10.56 -28.13
CA ALA A 59 -10.64 11.42 -28.26
C ALA A 59 -11.84 10.81 -27.53
N GLN A 60 -12.56 11.64 -26.79
CA GLN A 60 -13.78 11.23 -26.10
C GLN A 60 -14.95 12.13 -26.51
N ASP A 61 -16.10 11.53 -26.81
CA ASP A 61 -17.30 12.31 -27.12
C ASP A 61 -17.86 12.97 -25.85
N GLY A 62 -18.11 14.28 -25.92
CA GLY A 62 -18.69 15.09 -24.83
C GLY A 62 -17.83 15.30 -23.57
N ARG A 63 -16.53 14.96 -23.58
CA ARG A 63 -15.61 15.11 -22.44
C ARG A 63 -14.15 15.27 -22.88
N PRO A 64 -13.25 15.78 -22.02
CA PRO A 64 -11.84 15.95 -22.37
C PRO A 64 -11.16 14.64 -22.79
N ASP A 65 -10.19 14.73 -23.69
CA ASP A 65 -9.44 13.58 -24.20
C ASP A 65 -8.77 12.78 -23.08
N LYS A 66 -8.85 11.46 -23.21
CA LYS A 66 -8.26 10.54 -22.24
C LYS A 66 -6.79 10.34 -22.56
N LYS A 67 -5.91 10.79 -21.67
CA LYS A 67 -4.48 10.42 -21.70
C LYS A 67 -4.31 8.99 -21.23
N VAL A 68 -3.82 8.11 -22.10
CA VAL A 68 -3.45 6.73 -21.75
C VAL A 68 -1.94 6.61 -21.70
N TYR A 69 -1.41 6.28 -20.52
CA TYR A 69 0.01 6.18 -20.26
C TYR A 69 0.55 4.77 -20.49
N ARG A 70 1.78 4.70 -20.99
CA ARG A 70 2.59 3.48 -21.17
C ARG A 70 4.02 3.74 -20.73
N VAL A 71 4.70 2.72 -20.21
CA VAL A 71 6.11 2.84 -19.83
C VAL A 71 7.00 3.00 -21.07
N ALA A 72 7.89 3.98 -21.05
CA ALA A 72 8.87 4.23 -22.10
C ALA A 72 10.12 3.35 -21.95
N ALA A 73 11.07 3.46 -22.88
CA ALA A 73 12.35 2.74 -22.76
C ALA A 73 13.14 3.21 -21.53
N ALA A 74 13.20 4.53 -21.29
CA ALA A 74 13.87 5.08 -20.12
C ALA A 74 13.22 4.61 -18.80
N GLY A 75 11.88 4.56 -18.74
CA GLY A 75 11.19 4.07 -17.55
C GLY A 75 11.41 2.57 -17.30
N ARG A 76 11.58 1.76 -18.35
CA ARG A 76 11.97 0.34 -18.19
C ARG A 76 13.40 0.19 -17.68
N ALA A 77 14.33 1.01 -18.18
CA ALA A 77 15.71 1.03 -17.72
C ALA A 77 15.79 1.45 -16.25
N GLU A 78 15.05 2.50 -15.86
CA GLU A 78 14.96 2.93 -14.47
C GLU A 78 14.37 1.85 -13.58
N LEU A 79 13.25 1.24 -13.98
CA LEU A 79 12.65 0.16 -13.20
C LEU A 79 13.63 -1.01 -13.01
N SER A 80 14.39 -1.37 -14.04
CA SER A 80 15.42 -2.42 -13.93
C SER A 80 16.57 -2.03 -13.01
N ARG A 81 17.00 -0.76 -13.03
CA ARG A 81 18.03 -0.23 -12.14
C ARG A 81 17.55 -0.28 -10.69
N TRP A 82 16.36 0.23 -10.43
CA TRP A 82 15.77 0.28 -9.09
C TRP A 82 15.51 -1.12 -8.51
N LEU A 83 15.05 -2.08 -9.32
CA LEU A 83 14.86 -3.46 -8.86
C LEU A 83 16.16 -4.17 -8.48
N ALA A 84 17.31 -3.69 -8.97
CA ALA A 84 18.63 -4.23 -8.64
C ALA A 84 19.31 -3.50 -7.46
N GLU A 85 18.71 -2.40 -7.00
CA GLU A 85 19.24 -1.60 -5.89
C GLU A 85 18.81 -2.24 -4.56
N PRO A 86 19.74 -2.44 -3.60
CA PRO A 86 19.37 -2.92 -2.28
C PRO A 86 18.53 -1.87 -1.55
N GLU A 87 17.55 -2.32 -0.78
CA GLU A 87 16.75 -1.46 0.10
C GLU A 87 17.12 -1.76 1.56
N ASP A 88 17.30 -0.72 2.36
CA ASP A 88 17.54 -0.87 3.79
C ASP A 88 16.28 -1.39 4.50
N PRO A 89 16.42 -2.16 5.59
CA PRO A 89 15.27 -2.56 6.40
C PRO A 89 14.48 -1.35 6.89
N ALA A 90 13.16 -1.40 6.72
CA ALA A 90 12.28 -0.36 7.25
C ALA A 90 12.36 -0.31 8.78
N VAL A 91 12.60 0.87 9.34
CA VAL A 91 12.52 1.08 10.79
C VAL A 91 11.07 1.30 11.16
N LEU A 92 10.52 0.41 11.99
CA LEU A 92 9.18 0.59 12.56
C LEU A 92 9.21 1.79 13.51
N ARG A 93 8.69 2.93 13.06
CA ARG A 93 8.52 4.14 13.87
C ARG A 93 7.03 4.35 14.13
N ASP A 94 6.53 3.68 15.15
CA ASP A 94 5.14 3.85 15.59
C ASP A 94 5.10 4.66 16.90
N GLY A 95 4.40 5.80 16.86
CA GLY A 95 4.18 6.63 18.04
C GLY A 95 3.37 5.93 19.13
N LEU A 96 2.60 4.91 18.78
CA LEU A 96 1.78 4.13 19.70
C LEU A 96 2.62 3.40 20.76
N GLY A 97 3.77 2.83 20.36
CA GLY A 97 4.70 2.20 21.30
C GLY A 97 5.32 3.20 22.28
N VAL A 98 5.57 4.44 21.84
CA VAL A 98 6.06 5.52 22.71
C VAL A 98 4.97 5.96 23.70
N LYS A 99 3.72 6.12 23.23
CA LYS A 99 2.56 6.40 24.09
C LYS A 99 2.40 5.33 25.16
N LEU A 100 2.50 4.04 24.78
CA LEU A 100 2.42 2.92 25.71
C LEU A 100 3.54 2.97 26.75
N ARG A 101 4.79 3.18 26.32
CA ARG A 101 5.94 3.28 27.23
C ARG A 101 5.80 4.41 28.26
N GLY A 102 5.14 5.50 27.88
CA GLY A 102 4.89 6.66 28.73
C GLY A 102 3.53 6.65 29.45
N ALA A 103 2.75 5.57 29.37
CA ALA A 103 1.35 5.57 29.82
C ALA A 103 1.20 5.96 31.31
N SER A 104 2.12 5.50 32.16
CA SER A 104 2.13 5.80 33.61
C SER A 104 2.48 7.26 33.94
N LEU A 105 3.06 8.01 33.00
CA LEU A 105 3.32 9.44 33.15
C LEU A 105 2.07 10.30 32.89
N GLY A 106 1.02 9.69 32.34
CA GLY A 106 -0.22 10.36 31.97
C GLY A 106 -1.44 9.53 32.39
N SER A 107 -2.30 9.21 31.43
CA SER A 107 -3.51 8.41 31.67
C SER A 107 -3.43 7.08 30.92
N VAL A 108 -3.35 5.99 31.68
CA VAL A 108 -3.43 4.62 31.16
C VAL A 108 -4.73 4.41 30.39
N ASP A 109 -5.86 4.94 30.88
CA ASP A 109 -7.16 4.84 30.21
C ASP A 109 -7.20 5.51 28.84
N LEU A 110 -6.55 6.67 28.69
CA LEU A 110 -6.47 7.35 27.38
C LEU A 110 -5.59 6.56 26.41
N VAL A 111 -4.50 5.96 26.89
CA VAL A 111 -3.65 5.10 26.06
C VAL A 111 -4.40 3.82 25.67
N LEU A 112 -5.13 3.20 26.59
CA LEU A 112 -5.96 2.02 26.32
C LEU A 112 -6.98 2.30 25.21
N LYS A 113 -7.71 3.42 25.29
CA LYS A 113 -8.67 3.83 24.25
C LYS A 113 -8.00 4.02 22.88
N GLU A 114 -6.79 4.57 22.85
CA GLU A 114 -6.04 4.74 21.61
C GLU A 114 -5.59 3.38 21.03
N ILE A 115 -5.13 2.44 21.86
CA ILE A 115 -4.79 1.07 21.44
C ILE A 115 -6.03 0.37 20.87
N GLU A 116 -7.19 0.49 21.53
CA GLU A 116 -8.46 -0.07 21.06
C GLU A 116 -8.88 0.51 19.69
N ARG A 117 -8.71 1.82 19.49
CA ARG A 117 -8.97 2.47 18.19
C ARG A 117 -8.07 1.91 17.08
N HIS A 118 -6.77 1.83 17.34
CA HIS A 118 -5.81 1.27 16.38
C HIS A 118 -6.12 -0.20 16.08
N ARG A 119 -6.43 -1.01 17.09
CA ARG A 119 -6.84 -2.40 16.90
C ARG A 119 -8.02 -2.51 15.93
N ALA A 120 -9.07 -1.69 16.11
CA ALA A 120 -10.25 -1.73 15.25
C ALA A 120 -9.93 -1.35 13.79
N GLU A 121 -9.09 -0.35 13.57
CA GLU A 121 -8.64 0.07 12.23
C GLU A 121 -7.82 -1.02 11.53
N HIS A 122 -6.89 -1.65 12.25
CA HIS A 122 -6.07 -2.74 11.73
C HIS A 122 -6.90 -4.00 11.46
N ALA A 123 -7.86 -4.34 12.33
CA ALA A 123 -8.80 -5.44 12.10
C ALA A 123 -9.67 -5.21 10.85
N THR A 124 -10.17 -3.99 10.66
CA THR A 124 -10.95 -3.63 9.46
C THR A 124 -10.11 -3.80 8.18
N ARG A 125 -8.83 -3.40 8.24
CA ARG A 125 -7.91 -3.58 7.10
C ARG A 125 -7.57 -5.04 6.84
N LEU A 126 -7.41 -5.84 7.89
CA LEU A 126 -7.21 -7.30 7.79
C LEU A 126 -8.39 -7.99 7.08
N GLU A 127 -9.62 -7.64 7.44
CA GLU A 127 -10.83 -8.15 6.76
C GLU A 127 -10.83 -7.83 5.26
N VAL A 128 -10.45 -6.61 4.89
CA VAL A 128 -10.31 -6.21 3.49
C VAL A 128 -9.27 -7.07 2.78
N TYR A 129 -8.11 -7.32 3.38
CA TYR A 129 -7.07 -8.16 2.79
C TYR A 129 -7.51 -9.62 2.62
N HIS A 130 -8.21 -10.17 3.61
CA HIS A 130 -8.80 -11.50 3.47
C HIS A 130 -9.83 -11.56 2.35
N GLY A 131 -10.67 -10.53 2.19
CA GLY A 131 -11.60 -10.43 1.07
C GLY A 131 -10.90 -10.41 -0.29
N ILE A 132 -9.79 -9.68 -0.42
CA ILE A 132 -8.96 -9.66 -1.64
C ILE A 132 -8.35 -11.05 -1.89
N GLN A 133 -7.79 -11.69 -0.85
CA GLN A 133 -7.19 -13.01 -0.98
C GLN A 133 -8.21 -14.03 -1.49
N GLN A 134 -9.41 -14.04 -0.94
CA GLN A 134 -10.47 -14.97 -1.34
C GLN A 134 -10.95 -14.72 -2.77
N ARG A 135 -11.10 -13.44 -3.16
CA ARG A 135 -11.59 -13.03 -4.48
C ARG A 135 -10.57 -13.27 -5.59
N ASP A 136 -9.33 -12.82 -5.39
CA ASP A 136 -8.32 -12.72 -6.45
C ASP A 136 -7.34 -13.90 -6.42
N PHE A 137 -7.17 -14.57 -5.26
CA PHE A 137 -6.22 -15.66 -5.07
C PHE A 137 -6.83 -16.89 -4.36
N PRO A 138 -7.95 -17.46 -4.86
CA PRO A 138 -8.64 -18.56 -4.18
C PRO A 138 -7.85 -19.87 -4.10
N LYS A 139 -6.81 -20.05 -4.94
CA LYS A 139 -5.92 -21.24 -4.94
C LYS A 139 -4.44 -20.83 -4.98
N PRO A 140 -3.86 -20.35 -3.86
CA PRO A 140 -2.51 -19.79 -3.87
C PRO A 140 -1.39 -20.78 -4.19
N SER A 141 -1.60 -22.08 -3.90
CA SER A 141 -0.56 -23.12 -4.05
C SER A 141 -0.09 -23.34 -5.49
N GLY A 142 -0.89 -22.94 -6.49
CA GLY A 142 -0.54 -23.09 -7.91
C GLY A 142 0.04 -21.83 -8.58
N LEU A 143 0.11 -20.71 -7.86
CA LEU A 143 0.49 -19.42 -8.43
C LEU A 143 1.96 -19.39 -8.85
N ARG A 144 2.24 -18.73 -9.97
CA ARG A 144 3.59 -18.57 -10.53
C ARG A 144 3.78 -17.17 -11.12
N GLY A 145 5.04 -16.75 -11.25
CA GLY A 145 5.39 -15.46 -11.85
C GLY A 145 4.67 -14.27 -11.21
N ARG A 146 4.10 -13.39 -12.05
CA ARG A 146 3.46 -12.14 -11.61
C ARG A 146 2.36 -12.37 -10.57
N GLU A 147 1.49 -13.36 -10.76
CA GLU A 147 0.38 -13.61 -9.84
C GLU A 147 0.88 -14.06 -8.46
N LEU A 148 1.94 -14.87 -8.43
CA LEU A 148 2.60 -15.26 -7.18
C LEU A 148 3.19 -14.03 -6.48
N HIS A 149 3.88 -13.14 -7.21
CA HIS A 149 4.47 -11.94 -6.61
C HIS A 149 3.41 -11.03 -5.99
N GLN A 150 2.29 -10.82 -6.70
CA GLN A 150 1.16 -10.02 -6.19
C GLN A 150 0.54 -10.65 -4.94
N TYR A 151 0.35 -11.98 -4.95
CA TYR A 151 -0.12 -12.71 -3.77
C TYR A 151 0.83 -12.59 -2.57
N LEU A 152 2.14 -12.72 -2.79
CA LEU A 152 3.13 -12.65 -1.70
C LEU A 152 3.19 -11.26 -1.07
N VAL A 153 3.02 -10.21 -1.87
CA VAL A 153 2.85 -8.84 -1.36
C VAL A 153 1.60 -8.77 -0.47
N LEU A 154 0.43 -9.21 -0.96
CA LEU A 154 -0.80 -9.28 -0.16
C LEU A 154 -0.62 -10.05 1.15
N ARG A 155 0.08 -11.21 1.10
CA ARG A 155 0.37 -12.02 2.28
C ARG A 155 1.24 -11.30 3.30
N GLY A 156 2.22 -10.51 2.87
CA GLY A 156 2.99 -9.65 3.75
C GLY A 156 2.10 -8.68 4.52
N GLY A 157 1.15 -8.04 3.81
CA GLY A 157 0.17 -7.14 4.42
C GLY A 157 -0.71 -7.84 5.46
N ILE A 158 -1.29 -9.00 5.10
CA ILE A 158 -2.09 -9.79 6.04
C ILE A 158 -1.30 -10.14 7.30
N ARG A 159 -0.06 -10.64 7.16
CA ARG A 159 0.78 -10.99 8.31
C ARG A 159 1.10 -9.79 9.20
N ALA A 160 1.31 -8.62 8.59
CA ALA A 160 1.55 -7.38 9.34
C ALA A 160 0.31 -7.00 10.17
N GLU A 161 -0.88 -7.04 9.57
CA GLU A 161 -2.13 -6.73 10.28
C GLU A 161 -2.48 -7.77 11.36
N GLU A 162 -2.32 -9.06 11.08
CA GLU A 162 -2.48 -10.15 12.06
C GLU A 162 -1.59 -9.91 13.28
N SER A 163 -0.30 -9.58 13.05
CA SER A 163 0.67 -9.33 14.11
C SER A 163 0.31 -8.08 14.92
N PHE A 164 -0.14 -7.02 14.25
CA PHE A 164 -0.50 -5.76 14.92
C PHE A 164 -1.75 -5.91 15.79
N VAL A 165 -2.79 -6.58 15.26
CA VAL A 165 -4.01 -6.87 16.03
C VAL A 165 -3.69 -7.72 17.26
N ALA A 166 -2.88 -8.76 17.09
CA ALA A 166 -2.45 -9.62 18.20
C ALA A 166 -1.68 -8.85 19.28
N TRP A 167 -0.78 -7.95 18.88
CA TRP A 167 -0.06 -7.09 19.82
C TRP A 167 -1.00 -6.14 20.57
N CYS A 168 -1.97 -5.52 19.88
CA CYS A 168 -2.97 -4.69 20.55
C CYS A 168 -3.80 -5.49 21.55
N ASP A 169 -4.19 -6.73 21.21
CA ASP A 169 -4.91 -7.63 22.11
C ASP A 169 -4.11 -7.92 23.40
N GLU A 170 -2.82 -8.24 23.25
CA GLU A 170 -1.90 -8.45 24.38
C GLU A 170 -1.83 -7.22 25.29
N VAL A 171 -1.65 -6.03 24.71
CA VAL A 171 -1.56 -4.77 25.46
C VAL A 171 -2.87 -4.44 26.16
N ILE A 172 -4.02 -4.60 25.49
CA ILE A 172 -5.34 -4.35 26.08
C ILE A 172 -5.57 -5.26 27.29
N GLU A 173 -5.24 -6.54 27.16
CA GLU A 173 -5.37 -7.50 28.26
C GLU A 173 -4.49 -7.11 29.45
N ALA A 174 -3.23 -6.74 29.19
CA ALA A 174 -2.28 -6.35 30.23
C ALA A 174 -2.73 -5.08 30.98
N LEU A 175 -3.08 -4.00 30.26
CA LEU A 175 -3.50 -2.74 30.88
C LEU A 175 -4.81 -2.86 31.67
N ARG A 176 -5.75 -3.70 31.23
CA ARG A 176 -7.00 -3.95 31.97
C ARG A 176 -6.78 -4.72 33.26
N LYS A 177 -5.71 -5.54 33.35
CA LYS A 177 -5.33 -6.22 34.59
C LYS A 177 -4.60 -5.28 35.55
N ASP A 178 -3.78 -4.37 35.03
CA ASP A 178 -3.04 -3.38 35.81
C ASP A 178 -3.96 -2.32 36.47
N ASN A 179 -5.10 -2.02 35.83
CA ASN A 179 -6.12 -1.11 36.35
C ASN A 179 -7.11 -1.73 37.37
N ARG A 180 -6.91 -2.98 37.80
CA ARG A 180 -7.73 -3.65 38.84
C ARG A 180 -7.02 -3.66 40.18
#